data_AF-A0AA50J165-F1
#
_entry.id   AF-A0AA50J165-F1
#
_cell.length_a   1.000
_cell.length_b   1.000
_cell.length_c   1.000
_cell.angle_alpha   90.00
_cell.angle_beta   90.00
_cell.angle_gamma   90.00
#
_symmetry.space_group_name_H-M   'P 1'
#
loop_
_entity.id
_entity.type
_entity.pdbx_description
1 polymer ?
#
loop_
_entity_poly.entity_id
_entity_poly.type
_entity_poly.pdbx_seq_one_letter_code
_entity_poly.pdbx_strand_id
1 'polypeptide(L)'
;ESSTEIGTEATPHNPMEHIYGEGIEGFKSDFISKIWMTYRREFPVMSGSTFTTDCGWGCMLRSGQMMLAQALVCHFLGRSWRWSPDKVIQNSRDFQEDCLHRMIIKWFGDKASVNSPLSIHQMVKLGESLGKKPGDWYGPASVAHCLKAIMA
;
A
#
# COMPACT_ATOMS: atom_id res chain seq x y z
N GLU A 1 -17.13 -42.46 41.66
CA GLU A 1 -16.23 -41.49 40.97
C GLU A 1 -17.12 -40.40 40.40
N SER A 2 -17.07 -39.21 41.01
CA SER A 2 -17.92 -38.06 40.66
C SER A 2 -17.04 -37.00 40.04
N SER A 3 -17.21 -36.80 38.74
CA SER A 3 -16.56 -35.74 37.96
C SER A 3 -17.13 -34.38 38.36
N THR A 4 -16.27 -33.44 38.74
CA THR A 4 -16.62 -32.02 38.85
C THR A 4 -15.72 -31.24 37.90
N GLU A 5 -16.33 -30.72 36.85
CA GLU A 5 -15.73 -29.81 35.87
C GLU A 5 -15.39 -28.48 36.54
N ILE A 6 -14.15 -28.04 36.37
CA ILE A 6 -13.70 -26.70 36.79
C ILE A 6 -14.02 -25.76 35.63
N GLY A 7 -15.07 -24.96 35.81
CA GLY A 7 -15.44 -23.89 34.90
C GLY A 7 -14.35 -22.82 34.86
N THR A 8 -13.80 -22.59 33.68
CA THR A 8 -12.89 -21.49 33.40
C THR A 8 -13.68 -20.19 33.47
N GLU A 9 -13.41 -19.34 34.46
CA GLU A 9 -13.98 -18.00 34.57
C GLU A 9 -13.64 -17.19 33.32
N ALA A 10 -14.67 -16.78 32.57
CA ALA A 10 -14.53 -15.84 31.47
C ALA A 10 -14.11 -14.48 32.07
N THR A 11 -12.93 -14.01 31.69
CA THR A 11 -12.52 -12.63 31.93
C THR A 11 -13.56 -11.68 31.33
N PRO A 12 -13.97 -10.61 32.04
CA PRO A 12 -14.98 -9.70 31.52
C PRO A 12 -14.40 -8.99 30.30
N HIS A 13 -14.93 -9.33 29.12
CA HIS A 13 -14.70 -8.59 27.89
C HIS A 13 -15.07 -7.13 28.12
N ASN A 14 -14.09 -6.23 27.98
CA ASN A 14 -14.31 -4.80 28.05
C ASN A 14 -15.17 -4.37 26.85
N PRO A 15 -16.42 -3.88 27.04
CA PRO A 15 -17.31 -3.53 25.94
C PRO A 15 -16.83 -2.33 25.11
N MET A 16 -15.83 -1.59 25.60
CA MET A 16 -15.30 -0.38 24.98
C MET A 16 -14.38 -0.63 23.77
N GLU A 17 -13.92 -1.87 23.54
CA GLU A 17 -12.98 -2.16 22.45
C GLU A 17 -13.69 -2.35 21.08
N HIS A 18 -15.02 -2.38 21.05
CA HIS A 18 -15.81 -2.77 19.87
C HIS A 18 -16.59 -1.65 19.16
N ILE A 19 -16.38 -0.37 19.49
CA ILE A 19 -17.32 0.68 19.03
C ILE A 19 -16.87 1.42 17.75
N TYR A 20 -15.62 1.24 17.30
CA TYR A 20 -15.13 1.87 16.04
C TYR A 20 -14.99 0.91 14.85
N GLY A 21 -15.34 -0.37 15.02
CA GLY A 21 -14.89 -1.44 14.11
C GLY A 21 -15.93 -2.08 13.17
N GLU A 22 -17.22 -1.81 13.32
CA GLU A 22 -18.27 -2.55 12.60
C GLU A 22 -19.16 -1.66 11.71
N GLY A 23 -19.72 -2.26 10.65
CA GLY A 23 -20.63 -1.58 9.73
C GLY A 23 -19.96 -0.62 8.74
N ILE A 24 -20.75 0.31 8.20
CA ILE A 24 -20.34 1.20 7.10
C ILE A 24 -19.20 2.15 7.48
N GLU A 25 -19.14 2.61 8.72
CA GLU A 25 -18.09 3.52 9.19
C GLU A 25 -16.74 2.80 9.33
N GLY A 26 -16.75 1.56 9.84
CA GLY A 26 -15.56 0.70 9.85
C GLY A 26 -15.03 0.43 8.43
N PHE A 27 -15.93 0.16 7.48
CA PHE A 27 -15.58 0.01 6.07
C PHE A 27 -14.97 1.30 5.49
N LYS A 28 -15.62 2.46 5.68
CA LYS A 28 -15.11 3.75 5.18
C LYS A 28 -13.72 4.05 5.74
N SER A 29 -13.53 3.87 7.03
CA SER A 29 -12.24 4.06 7.70
C SER A 29 -11.15 3.16 7.09
N ASP A 30 -11.44 1.87 6.90
CA ASP A 30 -10.49 0.94 6.26
C ASP A 30 -10.21 1.29 4.79
N PHE A 31 -11.25 1.64 4.05
CA PHE A 31 -11.17 1.93 2.62
C PHE A 31 -10.38 3.22 2.35
N ILE A 32 -10.65 4.29 3.09
CA ILE A 32 -9.95 5.58 2.96
C ILE A 32 -8.48 5.47 3.41
N SER A 33 -8.16 4.52 4.29
CA SER A 33 -6.79 4.25 4.72
C SER A 33 -5.90 3.60 3.65
N LYS A 34 -6.47 3.10 2.54
CA LYS A 34 -5.68 2.47 1.48
C LYS A 34 -4.95 3.53 0.67
N ILE A 35 -3.68 3.28 0.41
CA ILE A 35 -2.90 4.10 -0.51
C ILE A 35 -3.42 3.86 -1.92
N TRP A 36 -4.15 4.83 -2.44
CA TRP A 36 -4.75 4.76 -3.76
C TRP A 36 -3.81 5.37 -4.81
N MET A 37 -3.54 4.61 -5.86
CA MET A 37 -2.69 5.04 -6.97
C MET A 37 -3.48 4.99 -8.27
N THR A 38 -3.46 6.12 -8.97
CA THR A 38 -4.23 6.35 -10.19
C THR A 38 -3.27 6.70 -11.32
N TYR A 39 -3.83 6.82 -12.52
CA TYR A 39 -3.09 7.41 -13.63
C TYR A 39 -2.60 8.81 -13.29
N ARG A 40 -1.40 9.13 -13.78
CA ARG A 40 -0.77 10.42 -13.64
C ARG A 40 -0.35 10.97 -15.00
N ARG A 41 -0.17 12.28 -15.01
CA ARG A 41 0.30 13.07 -16.15
C ARG A 41 1.42 13.97 -15.65
N GLU A 42 2.21 14.47 -16.58
CA GLU A 42 3.27 15.45 -16.31
C GLU A 42 4.36 14.94 -15.37
N PHE A 43 4.52 13.60 -15.26
CA PHE A 43 5.70 13.05 -14.63
C PHE A 43 6.92 13.20 -15.56
N PRO A 44 8.16 13.18 -15.05
CA PRO A 44 9.37 13.25 -15.87
C PRO A 44 9.37 12.19 -16.96
N VAL A 45 9.85 12.53 -18.15
CA VAL A 45 9.80 11.63 -19.31
C VAL A 45 10.42 10.26 -19.00
N MET A 46 9.74 9.18 -19.42
CA MET A 46 10.26 7.84 -19.27
C MET A 46 11.40 7.59 -20.26
N SER A 47 12.49 6.99 -19.76
CA SER A 47 13.68 6.65 -20.56
C SER A 47 13.30 5.91 -21.84
N GLY A 48 13.89 6.32 -22.97
CA GLY A 48 13.63 5.69 -24.27
C GLY A 48 12.23 5.97 -24.86
N SER A 49 11.50 6.97 -24.39
CA SER A 49 10.15 7.30 -24.90
C SER A 49 9.85 8.81 -24.84
N THR A 50 8.63 9.18 -25.21
CA THR A 50 8.05 10.52 -25.02
C THR A 50 6.94 10.53 -23.97
N PHE A 51 6.72 9.42 -23.25
CA PHE A 51 5.62 9.32 -22.30
C PHE A 51 5.92 10.12 -21.02
N THR A 52 5.01 11.04 -20.71
CA THR A 52 4.89 11.77 -19.43
C THR A 52 3.57 11.42 -18.72
N THR A 53 2.88 10.38 -19.20
CA THR A 53 1.63 9.89 -18.64
C THR A 53 1.50 8.38 -18.79
N ASP A 54 0.85 7.75 -17.82
CA ASP A 54 0.46 6.35 -17.86
C ASP A 54 -1.03 6.14 -18.17
N CYS A 55 -1.76 7.22 -18.48
CA CYS A 55 -3.14 7.15 -18.93
C CYS A 55 -3.29 6.24 -20.16
N GLY A 56 -4.13 5.23 -20.05
CA GLY A 56 -4.46 4.31 -21.15
C GLY A 56 -3.61 3.04 -21.22
N TRP A 57 -2.59 2.89 -20.36
CA TRP A 57 -1.74 1.69 -20.37
C TRP A 57 -1.21 1.25 -18.99
N GLY A 58 -1.13 2.16 -18.02
CA GLY A 58 -0.50 1.90 -16.72
C GLY A 58 -1.36 1.18 -15.68
N CYS A 59 -2.60 0.78 -15.98
CA CYS A 59 -3.55 0.35 -14.93
C CYS A 59 -3.03 -0.82 -14.11
N MET A 60 -2.47 -1.84 -14.75
CA MET A 60 -1.95 -3.01 -14.06
C MET A 60 -0.72 -2.68 -13.22
N LEU A 61 0.11 -1.73 -13.65
CA LEU A 61 1.23 -1.22 -12.86
C LEU A 61 0.70 -0.53 -11.59
N ARG A 62 -0.31 0.34 -11.71
CA ARG A 62 -0.96 1.00 -10.57
C ARG A 62 -1.60 0.00 -9.61
N SER A 63 -2.28 -1.02 -10.13
CA SER A 63 -2.82 -2.12 -9.31
C SER A 63 -1.73 -2.87 -8.54
N GLY A 64 -0.60 -3.16 -9.19
CA GLY A 64 0.57 -3.75 -8.52
C GLY A 64 1.17 -2.86 -7.45
N GLN A 65 1.29 -1.56 -7.72
CA GLN A 65 1.78 -0.60 -6.73
C GLN A 65 0.84 -0.50 -5.51
N MET A 66 -0.49 -0.47 -5.71
CA MET A 66 -1.45 -0.49 -4.60
C MET A 66 -1.38 -1.78 -3.78
N MET A 67 -1.23 -2.93 -4.43
CA MET A 67 -1.08 -4.22 -3.76
C MET A 67 0.18 -4.24 -2.87
N LEU A 68 1.32 -3.79 -3.42
CA LEU A 68 2.57 -3.71 -2.67
C LEU A 68 2.49 -2.65 -1.56
N ALA A 69 1.89 -1.49 -1.82
CA ALA A 69 1.70 -0.45 -0.82
C ALA A 69 0.89 -0.97 0.38
N GLN A 70 -0.17 -1.74 0.12
CA GLN A 70 -0.96 -2.38 1.18
C GLN A 70 -0.14 -3.40 1.97
N ALA A 71 0.73 -4.18 1.31
CA ALA A 71 1.63 -5.10 1.98
C ALA A 71 2.62 -4.35 2.90
N LEU A 72 3.20 -3.24 2.43
CA LEU A 72 4.10 -2.39 3.22
C LEU A 72 3.38 -1.73 4.40
N VAL A 73 2.15 -1.23 4.21
CA VAL A 73 1.32 -0.72 5.31
C VAL A 73 1.07 -1.81 6.34
N CYS A 74 0.69 -3.02 5.91
CA CYS A 74 0.48 -4.14 6.85
C CYS A 74 1.76 -4.54 7.58
N HIS A 75 2.91 -4.50 6.91
CA HIS A 75 4.20 -4.87 7.47
C HIS A 75 4.71 -3.85 8.50
N PHE A 76 4.64 -2.55 8.19
CA PHE A 76 5.22 -1.50 9.02
C PHE A 76 4.24 -0.90 10.04
N LEU A 77 2.94 -0.86 9.74
CA LEU A 77 1.91 -0.20 10.56
C LEU A 77 0.90 -1.20 11.16
N GLY A 78 0.79 -2.39 10.56
CA GLY A 78 -0.18 -3.42 10.96
C GLY A 78 -1.54 -3.31 10.25
N ARG A 79 -2.27 -4.42 10.14
CA ARG A 79 -3.56 -4.48 9.43
C ARG A 79 -4.65 -3.62 10.08
N SER A 80 -4.60 -3.44 11.40
CA SER A 80 -5.56 -2.66 12.16
C SER A 80 -5.31 -1.15 12.10
N TRP A 81 -4.17 -0.71 11.54
CA TRP A 81 -3.88 0.71 11.38
C TRP A 81 -4.88 1.40 10.45
N ARG A 82 -5.25 2.64 10.78
CA ARG A 82 -6.14 3.48 9.99
C ARG A 82 -5.55 4.87 9.86
N TRP A 83 -5.62 5.41 8.65
CA TRP A 83 -5.27 6.79 8.37
C TRP A 83 -6.43 7.71 8.72
N SER A 84 -6.12 8.85 9.31
CA SER A 84 -7.08 9.95 9.48
C SER A 84 -6.35 11.27 9.25
N PRO A 85 -6.87 12.16 8.37
CA PRO A 85 -6.24 13.45 8.08
C PRO A 85 -6.21 14.37 9.31
N ASP A 86 -7.19 14.22 10.20
CA ASP A 86 -7.36 15.07 11.38
C ASP A 86 -6.76 14.45 12.66
N LYS A 87 -6.01 13.34 12.54
CA LYS A 87 -5.34 12.69 13.67
C LYS A 87 -4.25 13.62 14.22
N VAL A 88 -4.48 14.17 15.41
CA VAL A 88 -3.47 14.91 16.16
C VAL A 88 -2.38 13.94 16.63
N ILE A 89 -1.12 14.29 16.40
CA ILE A 89 0.03 13.52 16.90
C ILE A 89 0.15 13.77 18.41
N GLN A 90 -0.15 12.74 19.21
CA GLN A 90 -0.15 12.88 20.68
C GLN A 90 1.10 12.30 21.34
N ASN A 91 1.75 11.35 20.68
CA ASN A 91 2.89 10.63 21.25
C ASN A 91 3.89 10.23 20.15
N SER A 92 5.02 9.66 20.58
CA SER A 92 6.10 9.22 19.70
C SER A 92 5.66 8.12 18.72
N ARG A 93 4.74 7.24 19.12
CA ARG A 93 4.22 6.18 18.25
C ARG A 93 3.40 6.77 17.10
N ASP A 94 2.48 7.70 17.39
CA ASP A 94 1.70 8.37 16.35
C ASP A 94 2.60 9.11 15.34
N PHE A 95 3.64 9.77 15.85
CA PHE A 95 4.63 10.45 15.02
C PHE A 95 5.39 9.46 14.11
N GLN A 96 5.81 8.32 14.65
CA GLN A 96 6.47 7.27 13.88
C GLN A 96 5.55 6.66 12.81
N GLU A 97 4.28 6.39 13.14
CA GLU A 97 3.30 5.87 12.20
C GLU A 97 3.06 6.85 11.03
N ASP A 98 2.90 8.15 11.29
CA ASP A 98 2.79 9.17 10.23
C ASP A 98 4.06 9.23 9.36
N CYS A 99 5.25 9.18 9.97
CA CYS A 99 6.52 9.15 9.25
C CYS A 99 6.63 7.93 8.33
N LEU A 100 6.29 6.73 8.83
CA LEU A 100 6.31 5.49 8.08
C LEU A 100 5.30 5.53 6.93
N HIS A 101 4.06 5.99 7.18
CA HIS A 101 3.05 6.13 6.14
C HIS A 101 3.50 7.06 5.00
N ARG A 102 4.05 8.24 5.34
CA ARG A 102 4.61 9.19 4.36
C ARG A 102 5.79 8.61 3.61
N MET A 103 6.65 7.85 4.29
CA MET A 103 7.78 7.17 3.65
C MET A 103 7.31 6.14 2.63
N ILE A 104 6.30 5.32 2.97
CA ILE A 104 5.71 4.36 2.04
C ILE A 104 5.18 5.09 0.80
N ILE A 105 4.39 6.16 0.97
CA ILE A 105 3.87 6.96 -0.15
C ILE A 105 5.02 7.50 -1.02
N LYS A 106 6.06 8.06 -0.40
CA LYS A 106 7.22 8.65 -1.09
C LYS A 106 7.92 7.64 -1.99
N TRP A 107 7.99 6.36 -1.59
CA TRP A 107 8.61 5.32 -2.39
C TRP A 107 7.92 5.07 -3.74
N PHE A 108 6.64 5.42 -3.88
CA PHE A 108 5.88 5.24 -5.13
C PHE A 108 5.81 6.49 -6.02
N GLY A 109 6.43 7.61 -5.62
CA GLY A 109 6.38 8.86 -6.38
C GLY A 109 6.81 8.68 -7.85
N ASP A 110 6.09 9.29 -8.78
CA ASP A 110 6.24 9.10 -10.24
C ASP A 110 7.49 9.76 -10.82
N LYS A 111 8.68 9.34 -10.37
CA LYS A 111 9.97 9.80 -10.89
C LYS A 111 11.02 8.70 -10.76
N ALA A 112 11.93 8.65 -11.72
CA ALA A 112 13.15 7.86 -11.59
C ALA A 112 14.05 8.49 -10.51
N SER A 113 13.99 7.97 -9.28
CA SER A 113 14.77 8.48 -8.16
C SER A 113 15.02 7.39 -7.12
N VAL A 114 16.18 7.44 -6.45
CA VAL A 114 16.47 6.60 -5.27
C VAL A 114 15.47 6.79 -4.14
N ASN A 115 14.80 7.94 -4.10
CA ASN A 115 13.74 8.23 -3.13
C ASN A 115 12.39 7.62 -3.49
N SER A 116 12.23 7.13 -4.74
CA SER A 116 11.00 6.54 -5.25
C SER A 116 11.30 5.21 -5.97
N PRO A 117 11.86 4.21 -5.24
CA PRO A 117 12.28 2.93 -5.82
C PRO A 117 11.10 2.08 -6.32
N LEU A 118 9.86 2.40 -5.93
CA LEU A 118 8.64 1.70 -6.34
C LEU A 118 7.85 2.49 -7.39
N SER A 119 8.47 3.51 -7.97
CA SER A 119 7.87 4.35 -9.02
C SER A 119 7.50 3.56 -10.26
N ILE A 120 6.55 4.09 -11.04
CA ILE A 120 6.19 3.51 -12.33
C ILE A 120 7.39 3.48 -13.29
N HIS A 121 8.29 4.46 -13.23
CA HIS A 121 9.55 4.47 -13.98
C HIS A 121 10.41 3.25 -13.68
N GLN A 122 10.56 2.89 -12.40
CA GLN A 122 11.33 1.72 -12.01
C GLN A 122 10.66 0.41 -12.42
N MET A 123 9.33 0.32 -12.31
CA MET A 123 8.59 -0.86 -12.78
C MET A 123 8.73 -1.06 -14.29
N VAL A 124 8.67 0.01 -15.07
CA VAL A 124 8.86 -0.04 -16.53
C VAL A 124 10.28 -0.44 -16.89
N LYS A 125 11.29 0.15 -16.22
CA LYS A 125 12.71 -0.21 -16.39
C LYS A 125 12.94 -1.70 -16.16
N LEU A 126 12.35 -2.28 -15.12
CA LEU A 126 12.47 -3.72 -14.87
C LEU A 126 11.68 -4.56 -15.89
N GLY A 127 10.56 -4.03 -16.37
CA GLY A 127 9.76 -4.63 -17.43
C GLY A 127 10.51 -4.79 -18.76
N GLU A 128 11.55 -4.00 -19.02
CA GLU A 128 12.40 -4.14 -20.21
C GLU A 128 13.01 -5.55 -20.33
N SER A 129 13.39 -6.16 -19.20
CA SER A 129 13.89 -7.54 -19.16
C SER A 129 12.83 -8.59 -19.56
N LEU A 130 11.55 -8.21 -19.51
CA LEU A 130 10.39 -9.01 -19.93
C LEU A 130 9.90 -8.60 -21.33
N GLY A 131 10.67 -7.79 -22.06
CA GLY A 131 10.32 -7.27 -23.39
C GLY A 131 9.23 -6.19 -23.37
N LYS A 132 8.99 -5.55 -22.21
CA LYS A 132 8.02 -4.45 -22.08
C LYS A 132 8.69 -3.09 -22.25
N LYS A 133 7.96 -2.14 -22.83
CA LYS A 133 8.37 -0.73 -22.98
C LYS A 133 7.30 0.23 -22.43
N PRO A 134 7.61 1.53 -22.23
CA PRO A 134 6.59 2.53 -21.95
C PRO A 134 5.43 2.45 -22.96
N GLY A 135 4.19 2.45 -22.47
CA GLY A 135 2.99 2.31 -23.31
C GLY A 135 2.45 0.88 -23.46
N ASP A 136 3.23 -0.15 -23.14
CA ASP A 136 2.76 -1.53 -23.23
C ASP A 136 1.80 -1.88 -22.09
N TRP A 137 0.88 -2.79 -22.38
CA TRP A 137 0.02 -3.39 -21.37
C TRP A 137 0.76 -4.48 -20.61
N TYR A 138 0.62 -4.44 -19.28
CA TYR A 138 1.18 -5.45 -18.38
C TYR A 138 0.08 -6.40 -17.91
N GLY A 139 0.39 -7.69 -17.86
CA GLY A 139 -0.45 -8.68 -17.18
C GLY A 139 -0.04 -8.84 -15.72
N PRO A 140 -0.88 -9.48 -14.88
CA PRO A 140 -0.57 -9.70 -13.46
C PRO A 140 0.78 -10.41 -13.22
N ALA A 141 1.10 -11.41 -14.03
CA ALA A 141 2.37 -12.14 -13.92
C ALA A 141 3.59 -11.23 -14.18
N SER A 142 3.57 -10.41 -15.23
CA SER A 142 4.66 -9.47 -15.53
C SER A 142 4.86 -8.48 -14.39
N VAL A 143 3.77 -7.95 -13.83
CA VAL A 143 3.83 -7.05 -12.67
C VAL A 143 4.40 -7.75 -11.45
N ALA A 144 3.97 -8.97 -11.15
CA ALA A 144 4.51 -9.75 -10.03
C ALA A 144 6.03 -9.99 -10.16
N HIS A 145 6.50 -10.29 -11.38
CA HIS A 145 7.94 -10.41 -11.65
C HIS A 145 8.69 -9.09 -11.46
N CYS A 146 8.15 -7.96 -11.92
CA CYS A 146 8.73 -6.64 -11.64
C CYS A 146 8.80 -6.39 -10.13
N LEU A 147 7.72 -6.61 -9.38
CA LEU A 147 7.69 -6.39 -7.93
C LEU A 147 8.71 -7.27 -7.20
N LYS A 148 8.85 -8.55 -7.61
CA LYS A 148 9.89 -9.45 -7.09
C LYS A 148 11.29 -8.89 -7.32
N ALA A 149 11.56 -8.37 -8.52
CA ALA A 149 12.87 -7.83 -8.86
C ALA A 149 13.19 -6.51 -8.13
N ILE A 150 12.18 -5.72 -7.76
CA ILE A 150 12.39 -4.51 -6.93
C ILE A 150 12.77 -4.88 -5.49
N MET A 151 12.27 -6.00 -4.99
CA MET A 151 12.46 -6.45 -3.60
C MET A 151 13.68 -7.36 -3.40
N ALA A 152 14.40 -7.68 -4.47
CA ALA A 152 15.61 -8.51 -4.44
C ALA A 152 16.83 -7.67 -4.08
#